data_AF-A0A1B6JW56-F1
#
_entry.id   AF-A0A1B6JW56-F1
#
_cell.length_a   1.000
_cell.length_b   1.000
_cell.length_c   1.000
_cell.angle_alpha   90.00
_cell.angle_beta   90.00
_cell.angle_gamma   90.00
#
_symmetry.space_group_name_H-M   'P 1'
#
loop_
_entity.id
_entity.type
_entity.pdbx_description
1 polymer ?
#
loop_
_entity_poly.entity_id
_entity_poly.type
_entity_poly.pdbx_seq_one_letter_code
_entity_poly.pdbx_strand_id
1 'polypeptide(L)'
;MTRTKEWGLQEPGRPLNTVNFESPSHTGTLLTGLNMLRAKGHLLDVTLVAEGEAFQAHRVVLASCSDYFRAMFTDAMKESRQSEICLNGVSAAGMRLLLEYAYTSRLALNLANIQDVLSAASHIQVVAVVEACSNYLQSQLDLENCVDIATISETYSLSQLRGVVYRFMCGHLVEFSRSAEFARLHPAQLEHLLACDFPVDCPEADVLAVTLRWLSHESHSRGCGWAVRLLRRIHLSQVSRWELEGVLRRTDQQLARLVLSEYLRQSRHRPLPALPSPLVNNRGMELAVVKVGGFGIGGITNEITYFLPSSGKWRHLTTIPHVEQCNFGTAVLHNDLYVVGGCFNQSLQENIHPFGFRYSPRRDTWATMAPMQQERCRFSLNVVA
;
A
#
# COMPACT_ATOMS: atom_id res chain seq x y z
N MET A 1 34.18 15.87 6.59
CA MET A 1 34.44 17.17 5.94
C MET A 1 33.24 17.54 5.10
N THR A 2 32.35 18.40 5.63
CA THR A 2 31.51 19.36 4.89
C THR A 2 30.66 20.10 5.92
N ARG A 3 31.13 21.28 6.38
CA ARG A 3 30.33 22.23 7.16
C ARG A 3 29.66 23.18 6.16
N THR A 4 28.35 23.08 6.03
CA THR A 4 27.51 24.15 5.48
C THR A 4 27.48 25.30 6.49
N LYS A 5 27.88 26.50 6.03
CA LYS A 5 27.78 27.75 6.78
C LYS A 5 26.44 28.41 6.44
N GLU A 6 25.49 28.36 7.36
CA GLU A 6 24.33 29.26 7.34
C GLU A 6 24.68 30.53 8.15
N TRP A 7 24.48 31.68 7.53
CA TRP A 7 24.69 33.00 8.13
C TRP A 7 23.43 33.41 8.89
N GLY A 8 23.42 33.16 10.20
CA GLY A 8 22.39 33.65 11.11
C GLY A 8 22.56 35.13 11.43
N LEU A 9 21.48 35.88 11.27
CA LEU A 9 21.28 37.24 11.78
C LEU A 9 21.58 37.27 13.29
N GLN A 10 22.42 38.21 13.73
CA GLN A 10 22.78 38.38 15.15
C GLN A 10 21.62 39.01 15.93
N GLU A 11 21.09 38.30 16.93
CA GLU A 11 20.27 38.89 17.99
C GLU A 11 21.18 39.55 19.07
N PRO A 12 20.84 40.75 19.58
CA PRO A 12 21.69 41.45 20.53
C PRO A 12 21.43 40.99 21.98
N GLY A 13 22.50 40.64 22.72
CA GLY A 13 22.51 40.70 24.19
C GLY A 13 22.77 39.43 25.01
N ARG A 14 23.50 38.40 24.54
CA ARG A 14 23.92 37.30 25.43
C ARG A 14 25.14 37.68 26.29
N PRO A 15 25.10 37.50 27.63
CA PRO A 15 26.26 37.75 28.48
C PRO A 15 27.41 36.80 28.18
N LEU A 16 28.63 37.34 28.15
CA LEU A 16 29.88 36.57 28.00
C LEU A 16 30.00 35.56 29.16
N ASN A 17 30.27 34.29 28.83
CA ASN A 17 30.35 33.11 29.71
C ASN A 17 29.03 32.46 30.16
N THR A 18 28.10 32.18 29.23
CA THR A 18 26.94 31.30 29.52
C THR A 18 27.31 29.83 29.28
N VAL A 19 27.12 28.96 30.29
CA VAL A 19 27.18 27.49 30.14
C VAL A 19 25.75 26.96 30.11
N ASN A 20 25.38 26.26 29.05
CA ASN A 20 24.07 25.60 28.94
C ASN A 20 24.14 24.20 29.54
N PHE A 21 23.31 23.90 30.54
CA PHE A 21 23.14 22.56 31.11
C PHE A 21 21.86 21.92 30.57
N GLU A 22 21.98 20.73 30.00
CA GLU A 22 20.87 19.91 29.51
C GLU A 22 20.95 18.53 30.16
N SER A 23 19.83 18.04 30.70
CA SER A 23 19.73 16.72 31.33
C SER A 23 18.80 15.80 30.53
N PRO A 24 19.34 14.85 29.73
CA PRO A 24 18.52 13.96 28.90
C PRO A 24 17.60 13.03 29.71
N SER A 25 17.95 12.71 30.96
CA SER A 25 17.16 11.83 31.83
C SER A 25 15.97 12.51 32.48
N HIS A 26 15.91 13.84 32.47
CA HIS A 26 14.90 14.61 33.20
C HIS A 26 13.47 14.26 32.76
N THR A 27 13.23 14.03 31.46
CA THR A 27 11.91 13.68 30.91
C THR A 27 11.36 12.37 31.50
N GLY A 28 12.20 11.32 31.55
CA GLY A 28 11.84 10.04 32.13
C GLY A 28 11.63 10.09 33.65
N THR A 29 12.50 10.82 34.35
CA THR A 29 12.35 11.03 35.81
C THR A 29 11.07 11.81 36.14
N LEU A 30 10.75 12.85 35.38
CA LEU A 30 9.53 13.65 35.54
C LEU A 30 8.27 12.78 35.35
N LEU A 31 8.21 12.01 34.26
CA LEU A 31 7.06 11.15 33.97
C LEU A 31 6.87 10.07 35.05
N THR A 32 7.97 9.47 35.50
CA THR A 32 7.95 8.51 36.62
C THR A 32 7.44 9.18 37.91
N GLY A 33 7.88 10.40 38.19
CA GLY A 33 7.38 11.24 39.28
C GLY A 33 5.87 11.46 39.22
N LEU A 34 5.35 11.87 38.06
CA LEU A 34 3.93 12.10 37.82
C LEU A 34 3.11 10.82 38.00
N ASN A 35 3.61 9.67 37.56
CA ASN A 35 2.93 8.39 37.76
C ASN A 35 2.92 7.95 39.24
N MET A 36 4.00 8.21 39.98
CA MET A 36 4.04 7.97 41.43
C MET A 36 3.03 8.86 42.18
N LEU A 37 2.87 10.12 41.79
CA LEU A 37 1.85 11.02 42.37
C LEU A 37 0.44 10.47 42.11
N ARG A 38 0.15 10.05 40.88
CA ARG A 38 -1.13 9.44 40.52
C ARG A 38 -1.42 8.19 41.35
N ALA A 39 -0.45 7.29 41.47
CA ALA A 39 -0.60 6.04 42.23
C ALA A 39 -0.86 6.29 43.73
N LYS A 40 -0.37 7.40 44.29
CA LYS A 40 -0.60 7.80 45.69
C LYS A 40 -1.85 8.66 45.90
N GLY A 41 -2.57 9.03 44.85
CA GLY A 41 -3.73 9.91 44.98
C GLY A 41 -3.38 11.39 45.17
N HIS A 42 -2.14 11.80 44.92
CA HIS A 42 -1.68 13.15 45.22
C HIS A 42 -1.90 14.10 44.04
N LEU A 43 -2.38 15.31 44.33
CA LEU A 43 -2.55 16.41 43.36
C LEU A 43 -3.51 16.10 42.20
N LEU A 44 -4.34 15.05 42.33
CA LEU A 44 -5.38 14.71 41.36
C LEU A 44 -6.47 15.79 41.35
N ASP A 45 -6.78 16.31 40.17
CA ASP A 45 -7.64 17.48 39.96
C ASP A 45 -8.77 17.21 38.95
N VAL A 46 -8.90 15.96 38.47
CA VAL A 46 -9.99 15.52 37.61
C VAL A 46 -10.27 14.02 37.76
N THR A 47 -11.55 13.66 37.64
CA THR A 47 -12.05 12.29 37.51
C THR A 47 -12.71 12.13 36.15
N LEU A 48 -12.21 11.22 35.31
CA LEU A 48 -12.84 10.84 34.05
C LEU A 48 -13.76 9.65 34.29
N VAL A 49 -14.97 9.67 33.76
CA VAL A 49 -15.93 8.56 33.85
C VAL A 49 -16.16 8.00 32.45
N ALA A 50 -15.77 6.75 32.21
CA ALA A 50 -15.96 6.03 30.94
C ALA A 50 -16.69 4.71 31.22
N GLU A 51 -17.83 4.48 30.55
CA GLU A 51 -18.70 3.30 30.77
C GLU A 51 -19.01 3.00 32.26
N GLY A 52 -19.15 4.06 33.08
CA GLY A 52 -19.43 3.95 34.51
C GLY A 52 -18.21 3.67 35.40
N GLU A 53 -17.02 3.46 34.83
CA GLU A 53 -15.78 3.38 35.57
C GLU A 53 -15.14 4.77 35.76
N ALA A 54 -14.67 5.06 36.97
CA ALA A 54 -14.06 6.33 37.34
C ALA A 54 -12.52 6.24 37.36
N PHE A 55 -11.87 7.19 36.70
CA PHE A 55 -10.41 7.28 36.55
C PHE A 55 -9.92 8.65 37.04
N GLN A 56 -9.23 8.69 38.18
CA GLN A 56 -8.63 9.93 38.67
C GLN A 56 -7.29 10.20 37.99
N ALA A 57 -7.06 11.47 37.60
CA ALA A 57 -5.89 11.88 36.85
C ALA A 57 -5.49 13.34 37.14
N HIS A 58 -4.40 13.77 36.50
CA HIS A 58 -3.95 15.16 36.46
C HIS A 58 -4.34 15.80 35.12
N ARG A 59 -5.06 16.92 35.15
CA ARG A 59 -5.44 17.69 33.96
C ARG A 59 -4.23 18.05 33.11
N VAL A 60 -3.12 18.43 33.73
CA VAL A 60 -1.89 18.82 33.02
C VAL A 60 -1.29 17.66 32.22
N VAL A 61 -1.34 16.43 32.73
CA VAL A 61 -0.83 15.25 32.02
C VAL A 61 -1.72 14.93 30.84
N LEU A 62 -3.04 14.92 31.06
CA LEU A 62 -4.02 14.68 30.00
C LEU A 62 -3.94 15.73 28.88
N ALA A 63 -3.90 17.02 29.22
CA ALA A 63 -3.76 18.12 28.26
C ALA A 63 -2.43 18.11 27.50
N SER A 64 -1.37 17.53 28.08
CA SER A 64 -0.07 17.40 27.40
C SER A 64 -0.07 16.31 26.34
N CYS A 65 -0.93 15.28 26.50
CA CYS A 65 -0.97 14.12 25.62
C CYS A 65 -2.13 14.12 24.62
N SER A 66 -3.14 14.98 24.81
CA SER A 66 -4.41 14.97 24.08
C SER A 66 -4.87 16.40 23.78
N ASP A 67 -5.08 16.69 22.51
CA ASP A 67 -5.63 17.98 22.07
C ASP A 67 -7.07 18.19 22.53
N TYR A 68 -7.84 17.10 22.63
CA TYR A 68 -9.19 17.11 23.17
C TYR A 68 -9.22 17.59 24.62
N PHE A 69 -8.39 16.99 25.48
CA PHE A 69 -8.30 17.41 26.88
C PHE A 69 -7.65 18.77 27.04
N ARG A 70 -6.69 19.12 26.18
CA ARG A 70 -6.09 20.45 26.14
C ARG A 70 -7.18 21.50 25.92
N ALA A 71 -7.95 21.39 24.84
CA ALA A 71 -9.06 22.29 24.55
C ALA A 71 -10.07 22.33 25.70
N MET A 72 -10.50 21.17 26.20
CA MET A 72 -11.47 21.07 27.30
C MET A 72 -11.03 21.79 28.58
N PHE A 73 -9.73 21.72 28.93
CA PHE A 73 -9.22 22.28 30.18
C PHE A 73 -8.73 23.72 30.07
N THR A 74 -8.35 24.18 28.88
CA THR A 74 -7.85 25.56 28.67
C THR A 74 -8.91 26.51 28.14
N ASP A 75 -9.91 26.02 27.39
CA ASP A 75 -10.99 26.89 26.91
C ASP A 75 -12.01 27.19 28.01
N ALA A 76 -12.68 28.32 27.88
CA ALA A 76 -13.72 28.80 28.80
C ALA A 76 -15.05 28.00 28.69
N MET A 77 -14.97 26.67 28.53
CA MET A 77 -16.11 25.75 28.56
C MET A 77 -16.51 25.41 30.00
N LYS A 78 -17.72 24.89 30.22
CA LYS A 78 -18.23 24.56 31.58
C LYS A 78 -17.39 23.46 32.24
N GLU A 79 -16.89 22.54 31.41
CA GLU A 79 -16.05 21.39 31.71
C GLU A 79 -14.70 21.81 32.30
N SER A 80 -14.19 23.01 31.94
CA SER A 80 -12.99 23.58 32.54
C SER A 80 -13.09 23.74 34.06
N ARG A 81 -14.31 23.77 34.62
CA ARG A 81 -14.57 23.92 36.07
C ARG A 81 -15.11 22.64 36.73
N GLN A 82 -15.35 21.58 35.96
CA GLN A 82 -15.86 20.33 36.48
C GLN A 82 -14.72 19.45 37.00
N SER A 83 -14.91 18.88 38.19
CA SER A 83 -14.01 17.88 38.78
C SER A 83 -14.28 16.46 38.26
N GLU A 84 -15.43 16.23 37.64
CA GLU A 84 -15.85 14.95 37.09
C GLU A 84 -16.37 15.13 35.66
N ILE A 85 -15.84 14.34 34.72
CA ILE A 85 -16.13 14.45 33.29
C ILE A 85 -16.54 13.09 32.74
N CYS A 86 -17.76 12.99 32.23
CA CYS A 86 -18.26 11.79 31.57
C CYS A 86 -17.84 11.76 30.10
N LEU A 87 -17.08 10.74 29.72
CA LEU A 87 -16.62 10.50 28.35
C LEU A 87 -17.62 9.60 27.62
N ASN A 88 -18.52 10.23 26.87
CA ASN A 88 -19.51 9.51 26.07
C ASN A 88 -18.85 8.89 24.83
N GLY A 89 -19.04 7.59 24.62
CA GLY A 89 -18.50 6.88 23.46
C GLY A 89 -17.05 6.41 23.59
N VAL A 90 -16.45 6.51 24.78
CA VAL A 90 -15.13 5.96 25.10
C VAL A 90 -15.30 4.75 26.00
N SER A 91 -14.72 3.60 25.62
CA SER A 91 -14.78 2.39 26.45
C SER A 91 -13.86 2.49 27.67
N ALA A 92 -14.26 1.88 28.79
CA ALA A 92 -13.44 1.86 30.01
C ALA A 92 -12.10 1.13 29.77
N ALA A 93 -12.12 0.05 28.98
CA ALA A 93 -10.94 -0.71 28.61
C ALA A 93 -9.93 0.14 27.81
N GLY A 94 -10.41 0.87 26.79
CA GLY A 94 -9.58 1.79 26.00
C GLY A 94 -9.03 2.93 26.86
N MET A 95 -9.88 3.57 27.66
CA MET A 95 -9.47 4.68 28.53
C MET A 95 -8.41 4.26 29.54
N ARG A 96 -8.52 3.06 30.14
CA ARG A 96 -7.53 2.53 31.08
C ARG A 96 -6.14 2.45 30.45
N LEU A 97 -6.05 1.89 29.24
CA LEU A 97 -4.78 1.74 28.52
C LEU A 97 -4.21 3.10 28.08
N LEU A 98 -5.06 4.03 27.65
CA LEU A 98 -4.62 5.38 27.29
C LEU A 98 -4.14 6.19 28.50
N LEU A 99 -4.78 6.01 29.65
CA LEU A 99 -4.33 6.63 30.88
C LEU A 99 -3.00 6.04 31.35
N GLU A 100 -2.83 4.72 31.26
CA GLU A 100 -1.53 4.10 31.54
C GLU A 100 -0.45 4.60 30.59
N TYR A 101 -0.74 4.71 29.29
CA TYR A 101 0.15 5.29 28.30
C TYR A 101 0.54 6.73 28.64
N ALA A 102 -0.42 7.59 29.03
CA ALA A 102 -0.16 8.99 29.36
C ALA A 102 0.85 9.16 30.52
N TYR A 103 0.94 8.17 31.42
CA TYR A 103 1.83 8.20 32.58
C TYR A 103 3.07 7.32 32.48
N THR A 104 3.17 6.46 31.46
CA THR A 104 4.27 5.49 31.34
C THR A 104 4.97 5.52 29.98
N SER A 105 4.38 6.22 29.00
CA SER A 105 4.75 6.20 27.58
C SER A 105 4.83 4.78 26.99
N ARG A 106 4.09 3.82 27.55
CA ARG A 106 4.06 2.41 27.13
C ARG A 106 2.63 2.01 26.82
N LEU A 107 2.46 1.21 25.76
CA LEU A 107 1.17 0.71 25.33
C LEU A 107 1.34 -0.71 24.78
N ALA A 108 0.57 -1.65 25.31
CA ALA A 108 0.56 -3.03 24.85
C ALA A 108 -0.65 -3.27 23.93
N LEU A 109 -0.41 -3.41 22.63
CA LEU A 109 -1.44 -3.64 21.62
C LEU A 109 -1.54 -5.12 21.26
N ASN A 110 -2.77 -5.61 21.09
CA ASN A 110 -3.09 -6.93 20.56
C ASN A 110 -4.43 -6.90 19.82
N LEU A 111 -4.76 -7.99 19.11
CA LEU A 111 -6.02 -8.08 18.35
C LEU A 111 -7.28 -7.96 19.22
N ALA A 112 -7.21 -8.26 20.52
CA ALA A 112 -8.36 -8.19 21.42
C ALA A 112 -8.64 -6.77 21.93
N ASN A 113 -7.61 -5.91 22.04
CA ASN A 113 -7.76 -4.55 22.58
C ASN A 113 -7.64 -3.43 21.53
N ILE A 114 -7.18 -3.75 20.32
CA ILE A 114 -6.84 -2.74 19.31
C ILE A 114 -8.00 -1.83 18.96
N GLN A 115 -9.21 -2.36 18.86
CA GLN A 115 -10.39 -1.59 18.48
C GLN A 115 -10.84 -0.63 19.59
N ASP A 116 -10.81 -1.07 20.86
CA ASP A 116 -11.10 -0.23 22.02
C ASP A 116 -10.08 0.91 22.15
N VAL A 117 -8.80 0.59 22.03
CA VAL A 117 -7.72 1.57 22.13
C VAL A 117 -7.79 2.57 20.98
N LEU A 118 -7.97 2.11 19.74
CA LEU A 118 -8.07 2.98 18.58
C LEU A 118 -9.31 3.88 18.64
N SER A 119 -10.46 3.33 19.04
CA SER A 119 -11.70 4.09 19.22
C SER A 119 -11.51 5.21 20.24
N ALA A 120 -11.02 4.86 21.43
CA ALA A 120 -10.77 5.80 22.49
C ALA A 120 -9.72 6.85 22.07
N ALA A 121 -8.59 6.44 21.48
CA ALA A 121 -7.51 7.32 21.09
C ALA A 121 -7.92 8.31 20.00
N SER A 122 -8.74 7.86 19.04
CA SER A 122 -9.31 8.71 18.01
C SER A 122 -10.28 9.73 18.62
N HIS A 123 -11.12 9.30 19.58
CA HIS A 123 -12.10 10.17 20.22
C HIS A 123 -11.43 11.26 21.07
N ILE A 124 -10.46 10.88 21.91
CA ILE A 124 -9.72 11.82 22.76
C ILE A 124 -8.46 12.39 22.08
N GLN A 125 -8.31 12.21 20.77
CA GLN A 125 -7.25 12.84 19.95
C GLN A 125 -5.81 12.60 20.45
N VAL A 126 -5.47 11.36 20.81
CA VAL A 126 -4.10 10.96 21.12
C VAL A 126 -3.43 10.43 19.84
N VAL A 127 -2.97 11.35 18.98
CA VAL A 127 -2.50 11.05 17.61
C VAL A 127 -1.38 9.98 17.60
N ALA A 128 -0.42 10.09 18.51
CA ALA A 128 0.68 9.12 18.59
C ALA A 128 0.21 7.68 18.85
N VAL A 129 -0.89 7.49 19.59
CA VAL A 129 -1.48 6.17 19.82
C VAL A 129 -2.27 5.70 18.60
N VAL A 130 -3.01 6.60 17.93
CA VAL A 130 -3.69 6.28 16.66
C VAL A 130 -2.70 5.78 15.61
N GLU A 131 -1.54 6.44 15.49
CA GLU A 131 -0.45 6.02 14.60
C GLU A 131 0.13 4.66 15.01
N ALA A 132 0.36 4.43 16.32
CA ALA A 132 0.82 3.14 16.81
C ALA A 132 -0.17 2.00 16.50
N CYS A 133 -1.48 2.24 16.67
CA CYS A 133 -2.53 1.31 16.30
C CYS A 133 -2.54 1.02 14.79
N SER A 134 -2.40 2.06 13.96
CA SER A 134 -2.31 1.94 12.50
C SER A 134 -1.12 1.07 12.07
N ASN A 135 0.05 1.30 12.66
CA ASN A 135 1.27 0.52 12.37
C ASN A 135 1.13 -0.94 12.82
N TYR A 136 0.51 -1.17 13.99
CA TYR A 136 0.23 -2.53 14.46
C TYR A 136 -0.69 -3.27 13.47
N LEU A 137 -1.82 -2.66 13.08
CA LEU A 137 -2.76 -3.25 12.12
C LEU A 137 -2.10 -3.54 10.76
N GLN A 138 -1.25 -2.64 10.27
CA GLN A 138 -0.46 -2.88 9.06
C GLN A 138 0.45 -4.12 9.20
N SER A 139 1.08 -4.31 10.36
CA SER A 139 1.98 -5.45 10.59
C SER A 139 1.25 -6.80 10.72
N GLN A 140 -0.04 -6.78 11.07
CA GLN A 140 -0.87 -7.97 11.26
C GLN A 140 -1.80 -8.24 10.06
N LEU A 141 -1.66 -7.49 8.97
CA LEU A 141 -2.52 -7.60 7.80
C LEU A 141 -2.39 -8.97 7.12
N ASP A 142 -3.54 -9.63 6.94
CA ASP A 142 -3.66 -10.96 6.33
C ASP A 142 -4.99 -11.09 5.55
N LEU A 143 -5.14 -12.13 4.74
CA LEU A 143 -6.34 -12.38 3.93
C LEU A 143 -7.60 -12.57 4.77
N GLU A 144 -7.47 -13.16 5.96
CA GLU A 144 -8.60 -13.43 6.87
C GLU A 144 -9.08 -12.19 7.64
N ASN A 145 -8.26 -11.12 7.73
CA ASN A 145 -8.62 -9.91 8.49
C ASN A 145 -8.65 -8.63 7.64
N CYS A 146 -8.28 -8.70 6.36
CA CYS A 146 -8.12 -7.52 5.52
C CYS A 146 -9.40 -6.67 5.40
N VAL A 147 -10.59 -7.28 5.38
CA VAL A 147 -11.88 -6.56 5.28
C VAL A 147 -12.20 -5.81 6.58
N ASP A 148 -11.90 -6.41 7.73
CA ASP A 148 -12.05 -5.75 9.03
C ASP A 148 -11.06 -4.58 9.16
N ILE A 149 -9.80 -4.78 8.80
CA ILE A 149 -8.79 -3.71 8.83
C ILE A 149 -9.15 -2.59 7.84
N ALA A 150 -9.67 -2.93 6.65
CA ALA A 150 -10.18 -1.95 5.71
C ALA A 150 -11.27 -1.12 6.38
N THR A 151 -12.30 -1.76 6.93
CA THR A 151 -13.42 -1.11 7.64
C THR A 151 -12.96 -0.22 8.78
N ILE A 152 -12.00 -0.68 9.60
CA ILE A 152 -11.37 0.12 10.65
C ILE A 152 -10.69 1.37 10.06
N SER A 153 -9.92 1.20 8.98
CA SER A 153 -9.23 2.32 8.33
C SER A 153 -10.19 3.37 7.76
N GLU A 154 -11.37 2.97 7.27
CA GLU A 154 -12.38 3.93 6.79
C GLU A 154 -13.09 4.61 7.97
N THR A 155 -13.45 3.84 9.01
CA THR A 155 -14.16 4.32 10.19
C THR A 155 -13.38 5.42 10.92
N TYR A 156 -12.07 5.24 11.08
CA TYR A 156 -11.18 6.21 11.74
C TYR A 156 -10.40 7.09 10.75
N SER A 157 -10.75 7.08 9.46
CA SER A 157 -10.11 7.90 8.42
C SER A 157 -8.58 7.74 8.32
N LEU A 158 -8.07 6.53 8.58
CA LEU A 158 -6.65 6.18 8.53
C LEU A 158 -6.18 6.00 7.09
N SER A 159 -5.95 7.11 6.38
CA SER A 159 -5.70 7.16 4.94
C SER A 159 -4.48 6.34 4.49
N GLN A 160 -3.40 6.33 5.28
CA GLN A 160 -2.21 5.54 4.96
C GLN A 160 -2.48 4.04 5.07
N LEU A 161 -3.09 3.59 6.18
CA LEU A 161 -3.49 2.20 6.38
C LEU A 161 -4.47 1.74 5.30
N ARG A 162 -5.45 2.58 4.96
CA ARG A 162 -6.39 2.33 3.87
C ARG A 162 -5.66 1.98 2.57
N GLY A 163 -4.71 2.81 2.15
CA GLY A 163 -3.91 2.56 0.94
C GLY A 163 -3.15 1.23 0.99
N VAL A 164 -2.55 0.91 2.14
CA VAL A 164 -1.82 -0.35 2.35
C VAL A 164 -2.75 -1.57 2.23
N VAL A 165 -3.91 -1.53 2.90
CA VAL A 165 -4.87 -2.64 2.92
C VAL A 165 -5.44 -2.92 1.54
N TYR A 166 -5.89 -1.89 0.82
CA TYR A 166 -6.42 -2.08 -0.53
C TYR A 166 -5.34 -2.51 -1.53
N ARG A 167 -4.10 -2.03 -1.39
CA ARG A 167 -2.97 -2.54 -2.21
C ARG A 167 -2.73 -4.02 -1.95
N PHE A 168 -2.80 -4.47 -0.70
CA PHE A 168 -2.68 -5.88 -0.34
C PHE A 168 -3.80 -6.73 -0.92
N MET A 169 -5.06 -6.27 -0.81
CA MET A 169 -6.22 -6.96 -1.41
C MET A 169 -6.10 -7.08 -2.94
N CYS A 170 -5.71 -6.01 -3.64
CA CYS A 170 -5.50 -6.04 -5.08
C CYS A 170 -4.40 -7.02 -5.48
N GLY A 171 -3.27 -7.02 -4.74
CA GLY A 171 -2.13 -7.89 -5.01
C GLY A 171 -2.39 -9.39 -4.78
N HIS A 172 -3.50 -9.76 -4.14
CA HIS A 172 -3.89 -11.15 -3.88
C HIS A 172 -5.35 -11.41 -4.30
N LEU A 173 -5.86 -10.68 -5.31
CA LEU A 173 -7.28 -10.68 -5.65
C LEU A 173 -7.80 -12.07 -6.00
N VAL A 174 -7.01 -12.92 -6.67
CA VAL A 174 -7.46 -14.28 -7.03
C VAL A 174 -7.70 -15.14 -5.79
N GLU A 175 -6.75 -15.15 -4.86
CA GLU A 175 -6.85 -15.91 -3.62
C GLU A 175 -7.93 -15.33 -2.71
N PHE A 176 -7.92 -14.01 -2.53
CA PHE A 176 -8.92 -13.28 -1.75
C PHE A 176 -10.34 -13.54 -2.27
N SER A 177 -10.57 -13.56 -3.60
CA SER A 177 -11.89 -13.82 -4.18
C SER A 177 -12.51 -15.18 -3.84
N ARG A 178 -11.72 -16.10 -3.28
CA ARG A 178 -12.15 -17.44 -2.84
C ARG A 178 -12.39 -17.52 -1.34
N SER A 179 -11.96 -16.52 -0.56
CA SER A 179 -12.17 -16.48 0.88
C SER A 179 -13.60 -16.06 1.23
N ALA A 180 -14.02 -16.38 2.45
CA ALA A 180 -15.31 -15.93 2.97
C ALA A 180 -15.36 -14.41 3.17
N GLU A 181 -14.20 -13.79 3.45
CA GLU A 181 -14.08 -12.35 3.64
C GLU A 181 -14.45 -11.55 2.39
N PHE A 182 -14.17 -12.05 1.19
CA PHE A 182 -14.52 -11.33 -0.04
C PHE A 182 -16.05 -11.12 -0.19
N ALA A 183 -16.85 -12.06 0.30
CA ALA A 183 -18.31 -11.92 0.31
C ALA A 183 -18.81 -10.89 1.33
N ARG A 184 -17.99 -10.51 2.33
CA ARG A 184 -18.31 -9.51 3.35
C ARG A 184 -18.02 -8.07 2.92
N LEU A 185 -17.31 -7.85 1.81
CA LEU A 185 -17.03 -6.51 1.30
C LEU A 185 -18.31 -5.71 1.10
N HIS A 186 -18.33 -4.47 1.57
CA HIS A 186 -19.41 -3.54 1.26
C HIS A 186 -19.32 -3.08 -0.22
N PRO A 187 -20.43 -2.81 -0.93
CA PRO A 187 -20.39 -2.35 -2.33
C PRO A 187 -19.44 -1.17 -2.59
N ALA A 188 -19.36 -0.22 -1.65
CA ALA A 188 -18.44 0.91 -1.74
C ALA A 188 -16.96 0.50 -1.61
N GLN A 189 -16.66 -0.52 -0.80
CA GLN A 189 -15.31 -1.06 -0.66
C GLN A 189 -14.88 -1.78 -1.92
N LEU A 190 -15.76 -2.60 -2.52
CA LEU A 190 -15.47 -3.24 -3.80
C LEU A 190 -15.32 -2.21 -4.94
N GLU A 191 -16.16 -1.17 -4.99
CA GLU A 191 -15.98 -0.10 -5.97
C GLU A 191 -14.63 0.61 -5.78
N HIS A 192 -14.21 0.86 -4.54
CA HIS A 192 -12.91 1.44 -4.26
C HIS A 192 -11.78 0.50 -4.70
N LEU A 193 -11.84 -0.78 -4.36
CA LEU A 193 -10.88 -1.80 -4.80
C LEU A 193 -10.73 -1.81 -6.33
N LEU A 194 -11.85 -1.77 -7.06
CA LEU A 194 -11.85 -1.72 -8.53
C LEU A 194 -11.47 -0.34 -9.09
N ALA A 195 -11.63 0.74 -8.33
CA ALA A 195 -11.25 2.09 -8.78
C ALA A 195 -9.78 2.43 -8.50
N CYS A 196 -9.16 1.76 -7.53
CA CYS A 196 -7.77 1.95 -7.18
C CYS A 196 -6.85 1.52 -8.33
N ASP A 197 -5.84 2.34 -8.59
CA ASP A 197 -4.78 2.05 -9.56
C ASP A 197 -3.65 1.26 -8.88
N PHE A 198 -3.99 0.15 -8.25
CA PHE A 198 -3.02 -0.78 -7.65
C PHE A 198 -2.82 -2.01 -8.54
N PRO A 199 -1.62 -2.61 -8.54
CA PRO A 199 -1.38 -3.86 -9.26
C PRO A 199 -2.34 -4.96 -8.80
N VAL A 200 -2.86 -5.73 -9.76
CA VAL A 200 -3.62 -6.94 -9.50
C VAL A 200 -2.90 -8.17 -10.04
N ASP A 201 -3.10 -9.31 -9.39
CA ASP A 201 -2.46 -10.60 -9.68
C ASP A 201 -3.10 -11.38 -10.84
N CYS A 202 -4.12 -10.82 -11.51
CA CYS A 202 -4.84 -11.50 -12.58
C CYS A 202 -5.29 -10.60 -13.74
N PRO A 203 -5.63 -11.21 -14.90
CA PRO A 203 -6.19 -10.49 -16.03
C PRO A 203 -7.52 -9.80 -15.77
N GLU A 204 -7.82 -8.78 -16.56
CA GLU A 204 -9.10 -8.05 -16.45
C GLU A 204 -10.33 -8.95 -16.69
N ALA A 205 -10.16 -10.05 -17.44
CA ALA A 205 -11.18 -11.08 -17.59
C ALA A 205 -11.51 -11.79 -16.25
N ASP A 206 -10.51 -12.03 -15.43
CA ASP A 206 -10.68 -12.64 -14.10
C ASP A 206 -11.23 -11.61 -13.10
N VAL A 207 -10.79 -10.35 -13.17
CA VAL A 207 -11.39 -9.24 -12.40
C VAL A 207 -12.89 -9.14 -12.68
N LEU A 208 -13.29 -9.26 -13.95
CA LEU A 208 -14.70 -9.31 -14.36
C LEU A 208 -15.42 -10.52 -13.77
N ALA A 209 -14.84 -11.72 -13.89
CA ALA A 209 -15.44 -12.94 -13.37
C ALA A 209 -15.64 -12.90 -11.84
N VAL A 210 -14.65 -12.38 -11.11
CA VAL A 210 -14.68 -12.19 -9.65
C VAL A 210 -15.77 -11.18 -9.25
N THR A 211 -15.85 -10.05 -9.96
CA THR A 211 -16.88 -9.02 -9.71
C THR A 211 -18.29 -9.55 -9.96
N LEU A 212 -18.48 -10.32 -11.03
CA LEU A 212 -19.78 -10.92 -11.36
C LEU A 212 -20.17 -12.00 -10.35
N ARG A 213 -19.22 -12.79 -9.85
CA ARG A 213 -19.46 -13.76 -8.76
C ARG A 213 -19.94 -13.05 -7.49
N TRP A 214 -19.30 -11.94 -7.12
CA TRP A 214 -19.70 -11.14 -5.97
C TRP A 214 -21.11 -10.56 -6.14
N LEU A 215 -21.42 -10.00 -7.32
CA LEU A 215 -22.75 -9.47 -7.67
C LEU A 215 -23.85 -10.54 -7.68
N SER A 216 -23.50 -11.78 -8.01
CA SER A 216 -24.44 -12.91 -8.08
C SER A 216 -24.79 -13.47 -6.69
N HIS A 217 -24.07 -13.05 -5.64
CA HIS A 217 -24.35 -13.49 -4.28
C HIS A 217 -25.69 -12.89 -3.78
N GLU A 218 -26.53 -13.69 -3.13
CA GLU A 218 -27.92 -13.30 -2.78
C GLU A 218 -28.00 -11.99 -1.99
N SER A 219 -27.04 -11.76 -1.09
CA SER A 219 -26.90 -10.53 -0.30
C SER A 219 -26.77 -9.24 -1.13
N HIS A 220 -26.29 -9.33 -2.38
CA HIS A 220 -25.96 -8.18 -3.25
C HIS A 220 -26.86 -8.06 -4.49
N SER A 221 -27.67 -9.07 -4.77
CA SER A 221 -28.55 -9.22 -5.94
C SER A 221 -29.59 -8.10 -6.14
N ARG A 222 -29.86 -7.27 -5.13
CA ARG A 222 -31.00 -6.33 -5.11
C ARG A 222 -30.72 -4.95 -5.72
N GLY A 223 -29.50 -4.68 -6.22
CA GLY A 223 -29.09 -3.34 -6.66
C GLY A 223 -28.44 -3.26 -8.04
N CYS A 224 -29.23 -3.18 -9.12
CA CYS A 224 -28.73 -2.93 -10.49
C CYS A 224 -27.84 -1.67 -10.60
N GLY A 225 -28.02 -0.70 -9.70
CA GLY A 225 -27.21 0.53 -9.68
C GLY A 225 -25.73 0.29 -9.37
N TRP A 226 -25.41 -0.65 -8.47
CA TRP A 226 -24.02 -0.98 -8.14
C TRP A 226 -23.36 -1.76 -9.26
N ALA A 227 -24.05 -2.70 -9.90
CA ALA A 227 -23.51 -3.49 -11.01
C ALA A 227 -22.93 -2.60 -12.11
N VAL A 228 -23.65 -1.57 -12.54
CA VAL A 228 -23.17 -0.62 -13.56
C VAL A 228 -21.95 0.18 -13.08
N ARG A 229 -21.95 0.63 -11.81
CA ARG A 229 -20.82 1.37 -11.24
C ARG A 229 -19.56 0.50 -11.20
N LEU A 230 -19.67 -0.74 -10.76
CA LEU A 230 -18.54 -1.68 -10.69
C LEU A 230 -18.02 -2.02 -12.09
N LEU A 231 -18.91 -2.35 -13.04
CA LEU A 231 -18.51 -2.67 -14.42
C LEU A 231 -17.81 -1.51 -15.13
N ARG A 232 -18.16 -0.25 -14.81
CA ARG A 232 -17.48 0.94 -15.31
C ARG A 232 -16.05 1.11 -14.80
N ARG A 233 -15.73 0.52 -13.65
CA ARG A 233 -14.35 0.50 -13.12
C ARG A 233 -13.49 -0.57 -13.77
N ILE A 234 -14.08 -1.50 -14.52
CA ILE A 234 -13.38 -2.58 -15.22
C ILE A 234 -13.03 -2.13 -16.64
N HIS A 235 -11.78 -2.35 -17.06
CA HIS A 235 -11.27 -2.10 -18.40
C HIS A 235 -11.75 -3.18 -19.38
N LEU A 236 -13.05 -3.25 -19.63
CA LEU A 236 -13.69 -4.24 -20.51
C LEU A 236 -13.10 -4.26 -21.93
N SER A 237 -12.54 -3.14 -22.41
CA SER A 237 -11.82 -3.07 -23.68
C SER A 237 -10.58 -3.97 -23.75
N GLN A 238 -10.04 -4.39 -22.61
CA GLN A 238 -8.89 -5.30 -22.49
C GLN A 238 -9.32 -6.78 -22.42
N VAL A 239 -10.61 -7.06 -22.23
CA VAL A 239 -11.15 -8.42 -22.23
C VAL A 239 -11.40 -8.87 -23.67
N SER A 240 -10.81 -10.01 -24.05
CA SER A 240 -11.02 -10.54 -25.39
C SER A 240 -12.45 -11.06 -25.56
N ARG A 241 -12.90 -11.16 -26.82
CA ARG A 241 -14.26 -11.65 -27.13
C ARG A 241 -14.49 -13.08 -26.61
N TRP A 242 -13.49 -13.95 -26.69
CA TRP A 242 -13.62 -15.34 -26.25
C TRP A 242 -13.76 -15.44 -24.71
N GLU A 243 -12.98 -14.64 -23.97
CA GLU A 243 -13.05 -14.56 -22.50
C GLU A 243 -14.41 -14.03 -22.07
N LEU A 244 -14.87 -12.96 -22.73
CA LEU A 244 -16.17 -12.35 -22.47
C LEU A 244 -17.29 -13.37 -22.69
N GLU A 245 -17.31 -14.08 -23.82
CA GLU A 245 -18.31 -15.13 -24.08
C GLU A 245 -18.23 -16.26 -23.05
N GLY A 246 -17.03 -16.62 -22.58
CA GLY A 246 -16.84 -17.59 -21.50
C GLY A 246 -17.45 -17.17 -20.17
N VAL A 247 -17.24 -15.92 -19.78
CA VAL A 247 -17.77 -15.33 -18.53
C VAL A 247 -19.29 -15.17 -18.61
N LEU A 248 -19.82 -14.67 -19.73
CA LEU A 248 -21.25 -14.44 -19.93
C LEU A 248 -22.06 -15.74 -19.88
N ARG A 249 -21.51 -16.86 -20.37
CA ARG A 249 -22.19 -18.18 -20.29
C ARG A 249 -22.48 -18.64 -18.86
N ARG A 250 -21.73 -18.16 -17.88
CA ARG A 250 -21.84 -18.55 -16.45
C ARG A 250 -22.60 -17.51 -15.61
N THR A 251 -23.05 -16.43 -16.23
CA THR A 251 -23.64 -15.27 -15.56
C THR A 251 -25.13 -15.20 -15.83
N ASP A 252 -25.91 -14.68 -14.88
CA ASP A 252 -27.33 -14.41 -15.08
C ASP A 252 -27.60 -13.51 -16.30
N GLN A 253 -28.74 -13.72 -16.96
CA GLN A 253 -29.08 -13.02 -18.20
C GLN A 253 -29.18 -11.49 -18.02
N GLN A 254 -29.62 -11.01 -16.86
CA GLN A 254 -29.72 -9.56 -16.59
C GLN A 254 -28.33 -8.93 -16.46
N LEU A 255 -27.44 -9.55 -15.68
CA LEU A 255 -26.06 -9.10 -15.53
C LEU A 255 -25.30 -9.20 -16.86
N ALA A 256 -25.50 -10.28 -17.62
CA ALA A 256 -24.90 -10.46 -18.93
C ALA A 256 -25.26 -9.32 -19.91
N ARG A 257 -26.52 -8.85 -19.90
CA ARG A 257 -26.95 -7.70 -20.71
C ARG A 257 -26.26 -6.40 -20.28
N LEU A 258 -26.08 -6.19 -18.98
CA LEU A 258 -25.35 -5.02 -18.47
C LEU A 258 -23.88 -5.05 -18.90
N VAL A 259 -23.20 -6.19 -18.73
CA VAL A 259 -21.81 -6.38 -19.16
C VAL A 259 -21.65 -6.09 -20.65
N LEU A 260 -22.54 -6.63 -21.49
CA LEU A 260 -22.52 -6.38 -22.94
C LEU A 260 -22.73 -4.89 -23.29
N SER A 261 -23.66 -4.22 -22.61
CA SER A 261 -23.92 -2.79 -22.83
C SER A 261 -22.70 -1.94 -22.50
N GLU A 262 -22.00 -2.27 -21.42
CA GLU A 262 -20.82 -1.55 -20.95
C GLU A 262 -19.58 -1.88 -21.81
N TYR A 263 -19.43 -3.14 -22.25
CA TYR A 263 -18.39 -3.56 -23.20
C TYR A 263 -18.50 -2.81 -24.53
N LEU A 264 -19.70 -2.71 -25.11
CA LEU A 264 -19.94 -1.97 -26.34
C LEU A 264 -19.69 -0.47 -26.16
N ARG A 265 -20.07 0.09 -25.01
CA ARG A 265 -19.80 1.50 -24.68
C ARG A 265 -18.30 1.79 -24.65
N GLN A 266 -17.51 0.97 -23.95
CA GLN A 266 -16.06 1.16 -23.87
C GLN A 266 -15.37 0.90 -25.21
N SER A 267 -15.86 -0.06 -26.00
CA SER A 267 -15.29 -0.40 -27.32
C SER A 267 -15.48 0.71 -28.38
N ARG A 268 -16.55 1.51 -28.27
CA ARG A 268 -16.79 2.66 -29.18
C ARG A 268 -15.71 3.75 -29.07
N HIS A 269 -14.98 3.80 -27.97
CA HIS A 269 -13.91 4.76 -27.74
C HIS A 269 -12.52 4.23 -28.10
N ARG A 270 -12.43 3.06 -28.78
CA ARG A 270 -11.15 2.46 -29.17
C ARG A 270 -10.65 3.04 -30.50
N PRO A 271 -9.51 3.75 -30.55
CA PRO A 271 -8.83 3.98 -31.81
C PRO A 271 -8.25 2.65 -32.34
N LEU A 272 -8.46 2.36 -33.62
CA LEU A 272 -7.83 1.24 -34.35
C LEU A 272 -6.48 1.69 -34.95
N PRO A 273 -5.51 0.77 -35.17
CA PRO A 273 -5.52 -0.66 -34.83
C PRO A 273 -4.79 -0.90 -33.51
N ALA A 274 -5.48 -1.50 -32.55
CA ALA A 274 -4.87 -1.95 -31.32
C ALA A 274 -4.06 -3.22 -31.57
N LEU A 275 -2.78 -3.18 -31.21
CA LEU A 275 -1.95 -4.37 -31.04
C LEU A 275 -2.69 -5.43 -30.21
N PRO A 276 -2.49 -6.73 -30.49
CA PRO A 276 -3.02 -7.80 -29.65
C PRO A 276 -2.43 -7.61 -28.25
N SER A 277 -3.21 -7.13 -27.29
CA SER A 277 -2.74 -6.75 -25.95
C SER A 277 -2.38 -8.00 -25.16
N PRO A 278 -1.10 -8.31 -24.86
CA PRO A 278 -0.81 -9.46 -24.03
C PRO A 278 -0.64 -9.08 -22.54
N LEU A 279 -1.04 -7.88 -22.09
CA LEU A 279 -0.73 -7.44 -20.71
C LEU A 279 -1.70 -8.20 -19.84
N VAL A 280 -1.19 -8.84 -18.78
CA VAL A 280 -2.04 -9.47 -17.76
C VAL A 280 -3.05 -8.41 -17.30
N ASN A 281 -2.57 -7.28 -16.78
CA ASN A 281 -3.41 -6.13 -16.46
C ASN A 281 -2.61 -4.82 -16.60
N ASN A 282 -3.26 -3.70 -16.91
CA ASN A 282 -2.64 -2.37 -16.92
C ASN A 282 -2.77 -1.60 -15.60
N ARG A 283 -3.52 -2.12 -14.61
CA ARG A 283 -3.74 -1.47 -13.31
C ARG A 283 -2.45 -1.38 -12.50
N GLY A 284 -2.19 -0.20 -11.94
CA GLY A 284 -1.06 0.06 -11.05
C GLY A 284 0.30 -0.26 -11.65
N MET A 285 0.40 -0.25 -12.99
CA MET A 285 1.66 -0.44 -13.68
C MET A 285 2.62 0.67 -13.30
N GLU A 286 3.78 0.28 -12.78
CA GLU A 286 4.85 1.19 -12.43
C GLU A 286 5.98 1.08 -13.45
N LEU A 287 6.61 2.21 -13.78
CA LEU A 287 7.83 2.21 -14.58
C LEU A 287 8.97 1.54 -13.81
N ALA A 288 9.49 0.45 -14.37
CA ALA A 288 10.62 -0.27 -13.81
C ALA A 288 11.90 0.01 -14.62
N VAL A 289 13.04 0.09 -13.94
CA VAL A 289 14.35 0.10 -14.62
C VAL A 289 14.79 -1.34 -14.80
N VAL A 290 15.04 -1.77 -16.04
CA VAL A 290 15.52 -3.12 -16.36
C VAL A 290 17.02 -3.08 -16.65
N LYS A 291 17.79 -3.88 -15.91
CA LYS A 291 19.21 -4.13 -16.14
C LYS A 291 19.35 -5.47 -16.85
N VAL A 292 19.91 -5.47 -18.05
CA VAL A 292 20.00 -6.65 -18.93
C VAL A 292 21.45 -7.10 -19.04
N GLY A 293 21.81 -8.18 -18.32
CA GLY A 293 23.08 -8.90 -18.46
C GLY A 293 24.34 -8.04 -18.57
N GLY A 294 25.33 -8.54 -19.32
CA GLY A 294 26.52 -7.80 -19.70
C GLY A 294 27.80 -8.35 -19.06
N PHE A 295 28.80 -7.47 -18.88
CA PHE A 295 30.09 -7.82 -18.31
C PHE A 295 30.36 -6.95 -17.08
N GLY A 296 30.59 -7.58 -15.93
CA GLY A 296 30.85 -6.92 -14.66
C GLY A 296 32.07 -7.50 -13.94
N ILE A 297 32.23 -7.11 -12.67
CA ILE A 297 33.35 -7.54 -11.81
C ILE A 297 33.37 -9.07 -11.63
N GLY A 298 32.20 -9.70 -11.60
CA GLY A 298 32.04 -11.16 -11.51
C GLY A 298 32.14 -11.90 -12.85
N GLY A 299 32.43 -11.21 -13.96
CA GLY A 299 32.45 -11.78 -15.30
C GLY A 299 31.20 -11.48 -16.13
N ILE A 300 30.97 -12.30 -17.16
CA ILE A 300 29.79 -12.19 -18.02
C ILE A 300 28.56 -12.69 -17.26
N THR A 301 27.42 -12.05 -17.45
CA THR A 301 26.15 -12.50 -16.88
C THR A 301 25.02 -12.31 -17.87
N ASN A 302 24.13 -13.30 -17.92
CA ASN A 302 22.87 -13.23 -18.64
C ASN A 302 21.69 -12.84 -17.74
N GLU A 303 21.92 -12.55 -16.46
CA GLU A 303 20.85 -12.20 -15.55
C GLU A 303 20.21 -10.87 -15.92
N ILE A 304 18.87 -10.87 -15.96
CA ILE A 304 18.06 -9.69 -16.11
C ILE A 304 17.41 -9.41 -14.76
N THR A 305 17.65 -8.21 -14.24
CA THR A 305 17.05 -7.75 -12.99
C THR A 305 16.27 -6.47 -13.24
N TYR A 306 15.23 -6.22 -12.45
CA TYR A 306 14.47 -4.98 -12.51
C TYR A 306 14.44 -4.28 -11.16
N PHE A 307 14.32 -2.95 -11.20
CA PHE A 307 14.17 -2.09 -10.04
C PHE A 307 12.81 -1.42 -10.07
N LEU A 308 12.03 -1.62 -9.01
CA LEU A 308 10.77 -0.91 -8.77
C LEU A 308 11.02 0.25 -7.80
N PRO A 309 10.85 1.52 -8.24
CA PRO A 309 11.00 2.69 -7.38
C PRO A 309 10.19 2.61 -6.08
N SER A 310 8.95 2.11 -6.15
CA SER A 310 8.07 1.94 -5.00
C SER A 310 8.63 1.04 -3.89
N SER A 311 9.46 0.05 -4.26
CA SER A 311 10.02 -0.91 -3.31
C SER A 311 11.47 -0.60 -2.91
N GLY A 312 12.16 0.25 -3.68
CA GLY A 312 13.58 0.53 -3.51
C GLY A 312 14.49 -0.70 -3.63
N LYS A 313 14.02 -1.80 -4.22
CA LYS A 313 14.73 -3.09 -4.28
C LYS A 313 14.90 -3.58 -5.71
N TRP A 314 16.07 -4.13 -6.00
CA TRP A 314 16.32 -4.92 -7.20
C TRP A 314 15.74 -6.33 -7.03
N ARG A 315 15.13 -6.85 -8.08
CA ARG A 315 14.57 -8.19 -8.13
C ARG A 315 15.03 -8.90 -9.40
N HIS A 316 15.18 -10.21 -9.31
CA HIS A 316 15.44 -11.04 -10.49
C HIS A 316 14.20 -11.08 -11.38
N LEU A 317 14.38 -10.87 -12.69
CA LEU A 317 13.32 -10.98 -13.70
C LEU A 317 13.38 -12.33 -14.39
N THR A 318 14.49 -12.57 -15.08
CA THR A 318 14.72 -13.75 -15.92
C THR A 318 16.21 -13.82 -16.29
N THR A 319 16.61 -14.83 -17.05
CA THR A 319 17.98 -14.97 -17.57
C THR A 319 17.92 -15.14 -19.08
N ILE A 320 18.78 -14.42 -19.82
CA ILE A 320 18.91 -14.61 -21.27
C ILE A 320 19.26 -16.08 -21.53
N PRO A 321 18.46 -16.81 -22.34
CA PRO A 321 18.69 -18.22 -22.58
C PRO A 321 20.01 -18.45 -23.32
N HIS A 322 20.48 -19.70 -23.32
CA HIS A 322 21.70 -20.15 -24.00
C HIS A 322 23.00 -19.79 -23.24
N VAL A 323 24.10 -19.54 -23.97
CA VAL A 323 25.43 -19.27 -23.41
C VAL A 323 25.52 -17.87 -22.80
N GLU A 324 26.31 -17.73 -21.73
CA GLU A 324 26.64 -16.43 -21.17
C GLU A 324 27.33 -15.55 -22.20
N GLN A 325 26.73 -14.40 -22.49
CA GLN A 325 27.16 -13.52 -23.56
C GLN A 325 27.13 -12.05 -23.12
N CYS A 326 27.88 -11.21 -23.82
CA CYS A 326 27.90 -9.77 -23.62
C CYS A 326 28.01 -9.06 -24.98
N ASN A 327 28.03 -7.72 -24.99
CA ASN A 327 28.13 -6.92 -26.20
C ASN A 327 27.04 -7.21 -27.25
N PHE A 328 25.88 -7.70 -26.80
CA PHE A 328 24.68 -7.86 -27.61
C PHE A 328 23.97 -6.51 -27.79
N GLY A 329 23.19 -6.38 -28.85
CA GLY A 329 22.27 -5.25 -29.03
C GLY A 329 20.96 -5.51 -28.30
N THR A 330 20.45 -4.52 -27.57
CA THR A 330 19.13 -4.59 -26.92
C THR A 330 18.18 -3.55 -27.48
N ALA A 331 16.90 -3.90 -27.56
CA ALA A 331 15.84 -3.00 -27.98
C ALA A 331 14.50 -3.40 -27.36
N VAL A 332 13.60 -2.43 -27.23
CA VAL A 332 12.23 -2.68 -26.77
C VAL A 332 11.26 -2.32 -27.89
N LEU A 333 10.44 -3.29 -28.30
CA LEU A 333 9.38 -3.09 -29.29
C LEU A 333 8.10 -3.73 -28.75
N HIS A 334 7.00 -2.97 -28.74
CA HIS A 334 5.71 -3.41 -28.22
C HIS A 334 5.75 -4.00 -26.79
N ASN A 335 6.65 -3.48 -25.94
CA ASN A 335 6.87 -3.93 -24.56
C ASN A 335 7.43 -5.36 -24.43
N ASP A 336 7.97 -5.91 -25.52
CA ASP A 336 8.84 -7.09 -25.50
C ASP A 336 10.30 -6.63 -25.58
N LEU A 337 11.18 -7.31 -24.84
CA LEU A 337 12.61 -7.07 -24.84
C LEU A 337 13.27 -7.95 -25.90
N TYR A 338 14.07 -7.34 -26.76
CA TYR A 338 14.84 -8.01 -27.80
C TYR A 338 16.31 -7.96 -27.43
N VAL A 339 16.98 -9.10 -27.48
CA VAL A 339 18.42 -9.27 -27.27
C VAL A 339 18.97 -9.96 -28.51
N VAL A 340 19.83 -9.28 -29.27
CA VAL A 340 20.29 -9.77 -30.57
C VAL A 340 21.81 -9.77 -30.63
N GLY A 341 22.37 -10.86 -31.13
CA GLY A 341 23.81 -11.01 -31.32
C GLY A 341 24.54 -11.11 -29.99
N GLY A 342 25.77 -10.59 -29.98
CA GLY A 342 26.67 -10.63 -28.82
C GLY A 342 27.83 -11.59 -29.03
N CYS A 343 28.71 -11.64 -28.05
CA CYS A 343 29.86 -12.53 -28.05
C CYS A 343 30.01 -13.28 -26.73
N PHE A 344 30.50 -14.52 -26.83
CA PHE A 344 30.77 -15.41 -25.71
C PHE A 344 32.18 -16.00 -25.82
N ASN A 345 32.69 -16.55 -24.72
CA ASN A 345 34.04 -17.12 -24.59
C ASN A 345 35.19 -16.11 -24.88
N GLN A 346 35.49 -15.23 -23.92
CA GLN A 346 36.51 -14.17 -24.07
C GLN A 346 37.97 -14.63 -23.88
N SER A 347 38.21 -15.93 -23.68
CA SER A 347 39.52 -16.43 -23.22
C SER A 347 40.61 -16.35 -24.31
N LEU A 348 40.27 -16.63 -25.59
CA LEU A 348 41.24 -16.69 -26.70
C LEU A 348 40.67 -16.31 -28.09
N GLN A 349 39.37 -16.52 -28.36
CA GLN A 349 38.69 -16.12 -29.60
C GLN A 349 37.26 -15.70 -29.30
N GLU A 350 36.85 -14.52 -29.78
CA GLU A 350 35.48 -14.05 -29.64
C GLU A 350 34.55 -14.78 -30.59
N ASN A 351 33.73 -15.66 -30.05
CA ASN A 351 32.67 -16.30 -30.82
C ASN A 351 31.44 -15.39 -30.83
N ILE A 352 30.92 -15.08 -32.02
CA ILE A 352 29.76 -14.23 -32.19
C ILE A 352 28.50 -15.08 -32.18
N HIS A 353 27.47 -14.65 -31.45
CA HIS A 353 26.20 -15.35 -31.38
C HIS A 353 25.31 -14.94 -32.58
N PRO A 354 24.84 -15.87 -33.43
CA PRO A 354 24.07 -15.51 -34.63
C PRO A 354 22.59 -15.25 -34.34
N PHE A 355 22.06 -15.79 -33.24
CA PHE A 355 20.62 -15.73 -32.93
C PHE A 355 20.25 -14.51 -32.09
N GLY A 356 19.00 -14.09 -32.22
CA GLY A 356 18.34 -13.17 -31.30
C GLY A 356 17.31 -13.89 -30.43
N PHE A 357 16.97 -13.27 -29.32
CA PHE A 357 15.98 -13.74 -28.38
C PHE A 357 15.00 -12.60 -28.08
N ARG A 358 13.72 -12.96 -28.00
CA ARG A 358 12.64 -12.06 -27.58
C ARG A 358 12.08 -12.54 -26.26
N TYR A 359 12.16 -11.70 -25.23
CA TYR A 359 11.49 -11.90 -23.96
C TYR A 359 10.17 -11.14 -23.94
N SER A 360 9.10 -11.82 -23.56
CA SER A 360 7.82 -11.16 -23.25
C SER A 360 7.62 -11.12 -21.74
N PRO A 361 7.80 -9.94 -21.09
CA PRO A 361 7.56 -9.80 -19.63
C PRO A 361 6.14 -10.19 -19.22
N ARG A 362 5.21 -10.14 -20.18
CA ARG A 362 3.81 -10.46 -20.01
C ARG A 362 3.54 -11.95 -19.81
N ARG A 363 4.32 -12.80 -20.46
CA ARG A 363 4.17 -14.27 -20.42
C ARG A 363 5.28 -14.95 -19.64
N ASP A 364 6.24 -14.16 -19.15
CA ASP A 364 7.51 -14.63 -18.61
C ASP A 364 8.17 -15.73 -19.47
N THR A 365 8.23 -15.52 -20.78
CA THR A 365 8.75 -16.50 -21.73
C THR A 365 9.71 -15.88 -22.73
N TRP A 366 10.70 -16.67 -23.09
CA TRP A 366 11.64 -16.39 -24.17
C TRP A 366 11.22 -17.11 -25.45
N ALA A 367 11.42 -16.44 -26.59
CA ALA A 367 11.30 -17.03 -27.91
C ALA A 367 12.58 -16.76 -28.71
N THR A 368 13.11 -17.79 -29.34
CA THR A 368 14.25 -17.67 -30.27
C THR A 368 13.78 -17.02 -31.57
N MET A 369 14.59 -16.10 -32.08
CA MET A 369 14.37 -15.42 -33.36
C MET A 369 15.19 -16.08 -34.48
N ALA A 370 14.83 -15.77 -35.72
CA ALA A 370 15.64 -16.16 -36.88
C ALA A 370 17.09 -15.62 -36.74
N PRO A 371 18.10 -16.38 -37.18
CA PRO A 371 19.50 -15.95 -37.14
C PRO A 371 19.72 -14.72 -38.02
N MET A 372 20.70 -13.90 -37.64
CA MET A 372 21.16 -12.77 -38.46
C MET A 372 21.81 -13.27 -39.75
N GLN A 373 21.62 -12.54 -40.85
CA GLN A 373 22.31 -12.82 -42.13
C GLN A 373 23.83 -12.66 -42.00
N GLN A 374 24.27 -11.80 -41.09
CA GLN A 374 25.67 -11.60 -40.74
C GLN A 374 25.78 -11.49 -39.22
N GLU A 375 26.66 -12.27 -38.63
CA GLU A 375 26.91 -12.29 -37.19
C GLU A 375 27.51 -10.96 -36.73
N ARG A 376 26.97 -10.40 -35.63
CA ARG A 376 27.37 -9.08 -35.10
C ARG A 376 27.44 -9.08 -33.57
N CYS A 377 28.41 -8.35 -33.04
CA CYS A 377 28.53 -7.95 -31.63
C CYS A 377 29.00 -6.48 -31.55
N ARG A 378 28.91 -5.85 -30.38
CA ARG A 378 29.30 -4.44 -30.11
C ARG A 378 28.58 -3.42 -30.98
N PHE A 379 27.26 -3.57 -31.13
CA PHE A 379 26.44 -2.67 -31.92
C PHE A 379 25.24 -2.17 -31.12
N SER A 380 24.71 -1.02 -31.54
CA SER A 380 23.44 -0.50 -31.03
C SER A 380 22.29 -1.06 -31.85
N LEU A 381 21.29 -1.63 -31.19
CA LEU A 381 20.05 -2.06 -31.81
C LEU A 381 18.99 -0.97 -31.57
N ASN A 382 18.36 -0.49 -32.65
CA ASN A 382 17.32 0.53 -32.58
C ASN A 382 16.04 0.03 -33.24
N VAL A 383 14.91 0.52 -32.74
CA VAL A 383 13.58 0.26 -33.30
C VAL A 383 13.15 1.50 -34.08
N VAL A 384 12.78 1.31 -35.35
CA VAL A 384 12.12 2.34 -36.15
C VAL A 384 10.63 2.02 -36.11
N ALA A 385 9.85 2.87 -35.45
CA ALA A 385 8.40 2.72 -35.27
C ALA A 385 7.64 3.66 -36.20
#